data_AF-A0A2R6LZ53-F1
#
_entry.id   AF-A0A2R6LZ53-F1
#
_cell.length_a   1.000
_cell.length_b   1.000
_cell.length_c   1.000
_cell.angle_alpha   90.00
_cell.angle_beta   90.00
_cell.angle_gamma   90.00
#
_symmetry.space_group_name_H-M   'P 1'
#
loop_
_entity.id
_entity.type
_entity.pdbx_description
1 polymer ?
#
loop_
_entity_poly.entity_id
_entity_poly.type
_entity_poly.pdbx_seq_one_letter_code
_entity_poly.pdbx_strand_id
1 'polypeptide(L)'
;MADDRDTATIDLSRGESRVVIAALADEEMTASGDRARRLRDVQDHLAAEFDFDEYRGSERGEMAGDEDEGWFGREWFDSGSGEGSEETVEFSRREAADVAAALADYEVDPEHGNAGVADEVRERILDAFGGEDDLLL
;
A
#
# COMPACT_ATOMS: atom_id res chain seq x y z
N MET A 1 -15.77 -26.97 1.56
CA MET A 1 -16.26 -25.59 1.66
C MET A 1 -15.07 -24.82 2.22
N ALA A 2 -14.10 -24.47 1.37
CA ALA A 2 -13.00 -23.60 1.79
C ALA A 2 -13.59 -22.19 1.79
N ASP A 3 -13.55 -21.54 2.94
CA ASP A 3 -14.18 -20.25 3.17
C ASP A 3 -13.41 -19.20 2.35
N ASP A 4 -14.05 -18.59 1.37
CA ASP A 4 -13.54 -17.48 0.55
C ASP A 4 -13.44 -16.17 1.39
N ARG A 5 -13.21 -16.30 2.70
CA ARG A 5 -13.17 -15.20 3.69
C ARG A 5 -11.92 -15.28 4.57
N ASP A 6 -10.82 -15.75 4.00
CA ASP A 6 -9.53 -15.69 4.67
C ASP A 6 -9.10 -14.22 4.69
N THR A 7 -9.41 -13.53 5.78
CA THR A 7 -8.92 -12.19 6.10
C THR A 7 -7.83 -12.31 7.16
N ALA A 8 -6.81 -11.46 7.05
CA ALA A 8 -5.77 -11.35 8.06
C ALA A 8 -5.62 -9.90 8.48
N THR A 9 -5.21 -9.71 9.72
CA THR A 9 -4.97 -8.38 10.29
C THR A 9 -3.48 -8.14 10.39
N ILE A 10 -3.07 -6.93 10.03
CA ILE A 10 -1.67 -6.52 10.00
C ILE A 10 -1.56 -5.17 10.67
N ASP A 11 -0.66 -5.08 11.63
CA ASP A 11 -0.32 -3.80 12.24
C ASP A 11 0.60 -3.02 11.30
N LEU A 12 0.17 -1.82 10.95
CA LEU A 12 0.91 -0.88 10.12
C LEU A 12 1.06 0.44 10.87
N SER A 13 2.24 1.01 10.85
CA SER A 13 2.45 2.41 11.21
C SER A 13 1.93 3.33 10.11
N ARG A 14 1.65 4.57 10.47
CA ARG A 14 1.31 5.63 9.51
C ARG A 14 2.37 5.77 8.41
N GLY A 15 3.65 5.58 8.72
CA GLY A 15 4.75 5.60 7.75
C GLY A 15 4.70 4.42 6.78
N GLU A 16 4.50 3.20 7.30
CA GLU A 16 4.32 1.99 6.49
C GLU A 16 3.08 2.10 5.58
N SER A 17 1.96 2.59 6.10
CA SER A 17 0.75 2.78 5.29
C SER A 17 0.96 3.75 4.14
N ARG A 18 1.79 4.78 4.30
CA ARG A 18 2.15 5.70 3.19
C ARG A 18 2.96 4.99 2.12
N VAL A 19 3.89 4.13 2.50
CA VAL A 19 4.66 3.31 1.55
C VAL A 19 3.74 2.34 0.80
N VAL A 20 2.80 1.69 1.50
CA VAL A 20 1.81 0.81 0.87
C VAL A 20 0.94 1.58 -0.13
N ILE A 21 0.41 2.75 0.25
CA ILE A 21 -0.38 3.58 -0.66
C ILE A 21 0.45 4.02 -1.87
N ALA A 22 1.74 4.35 -1.67
CA ALA A 22 2.64 4.71 -2.76
C ALA A 22 2.86 3.56 -3.75
N ALA A 23 3.15 2.36 -3.25
CA ALA A 23 3.30 1.17 -4.07
C ALA A 23 2.00 0.85 -4.85
N LEU A 24 0.85 0.92 -4.19
CA LEU A 24 -0.44 0.69 -4.84
C LEU A 24 -0.77 1.72 -5.92
N ALA A 25 -0.37 2.98 -5.73
CA ALA A 25 -0.58 4.04 -6.69
C ALA A 25 0.30 3.87 -7.94
N ASP A 26 1.55 3.44 -7.77
CA ASP A 26 2.46 3.13 -8.88
C ASP A 26 1.92 1.97 -9.73
N GLU A 27 1.55 0.87 -9.07
CA GLU A 27 0.93 -0.28 -9.74
C GLU A 27 -0.42 0.11 -10.40
N GLU A 28 -1.19 1.02 -9.80
CA GLU A 28 -2.42 1.52 -10.41
C GLU A 28 -2.17 2.22 -11.76
N MET A 29 -1.04 2.91 -11.94
CA MET A 29 -0.71 3.57 -13.20
C MET A 29 -0.55 2.59 -14.36
N THR A 30 -0.10 1.37 -14.06
CA THR A 30 0.10 0.31 -15.06
C THR A 30 -1.10 -0.64 -15.14
N ALA A 31 -1.86 -0.77 -14.05
CA ALA A 31 -3.04 -1.62 -13.98
C ALA A 31 -4.24 -1.04 -14.75
N SER A 32 -5.19 -1.89 -15.10
CA SER A 32 -6.41 -1.49 -15.81
C SER A 32 -7.62 -2.32 -15.38
N GLY A 33 -8.82 -1.82 -15.68
CA GLY A 33 -10.09 -2.51 -15.42
C GLY A 33 -10.34 -2.76 -13.93
N ASP A 34 -10.80 -3.96 -13.58
CA ASP A 34 -11.14 -4.34 -12.21
C ASP A 34 -9.94 -4.33 -11.26
N ARG A 35 -8.71 -4.51 -11.75
CA ARG A 35 -7.50 -4.46 -10.90
C ARG A 35 -7.24 -3.03 -10.43
N ALA A 36 -7.24 -2.06 -11.34
CA ALA A 36 -7.07 -0.65 -10.99
C ALA A 36 -8.15 -0.16 -10.01
N ARG A 37 -9.40 -0.62 -10.16
CA ARG A 37 -10.46 -0.31 -9.19
C ARG A 37 -10.15 -0.87 -7.81
N ARG A 38 -9.73 -2.15 -7.71
CA ARG A 38 -9.38 -2.75 -6.41
C ARG A 38 -8.22 -2.05 -5.73
N LEU A 39 -7.16 -1.74 -6.46
CA LEU A 39 -6.01 -1.00 -5.92
C LEU A 39 -6.48 0.35 -5.34
N ARG A 40 -7.42 1.04 -6.01
CA ARG A 40 -8.01 2.29 -5.52
C ARG A 40 -8.84 2.11 -4.24
N ASP A 41 -9.63 1.04 -4.15
CA ASP A 41 -10.43 0.72 -2.97
C ASP A 41 -9.53 0.46 -1.76
N VAL A 42 -8.43 -0.29 -1.93
CA VAL A 42 -7.45 -0.54 -0.85
C VAL A 42 -6.75 0.75 -0.43
N GLN A 43 -6.35 1.60 -1.37
CA GLN A 43 -5.78 2.91 -1.08
C GLN A 43 -6.76 3.79 -0.28
N ASP A 44 -8.05 3.80 -0.63
CA ASP A 44 -9.09 4.57 0.08
C ASP A 44 -9.34 4.02 1.50
N HIS A 45 -9.34 2.69 1.65
CA HIS A 45 -9.46 2.04 2.96
C HIS A 45 -8.32 2.44 3.90
N LEU A 46 -7.08 2.35 3.43
CA LEU A 46 -5.90 2.77 4.19
C LEU A 46 -5.92 4.27 4.50
N ALA A 47 -6.33 5.10 3.53
CA ALA A 47 -6.44 6.53 3.74
C ALA A 47 -7.50 6.92 4.77
N ALA A 48 -8.59 6.17 4.84
CA ALA A 48 -9.63 6.37 5.83
C ALA A 48 -9.21 5.90 7.23
N GLU A 49 -8.48 4.79 7.34
CA GLU A 49 -8.00 4.24 8.62
C GLU A 49 -7.01 5.20 9.28
N PHE A 50 -5.99 5.65 8.52
CA PHE A 50 -4.92 6.51 9.04
C PHE A 50 -5.23 8.03 9.02
N ASP A 51 -6.46 8.39 8.66
CA ASP A 51 -6.94 9.78 8.52
C ASP A 51 -5.96 10.63 7.68
N PHE A 52 -5.61 10.13 6.50
CA PHE A 52 -4.88 10.90 5.50
C PHE A 52 -5.84 11.90 4.85
N ASP A 53 -6.15 13.00 5.55
CA ASP A 53 -7.04 14.07 5.09
C ASP A 53 -6.56 14.68 3.75
N GLU A 54 -5.24 14.66 3.55
CA GLU A 54 -4.51 14.98 2.32
C GLU A 54 -4.92 14.11 1.11
N TYR A 55 -5.46 12.91 1.35
CA TYR A 55 -5.96 11.99 0.32
C TYR A 55 -7.44 12.22 -0.06
N ARG A 56 -8.23 12.87 0.81
CA ARG A 56 -9.68 13.13 0.62
C ARG A 56 -9.98 14.45 -0.11
N GLY A 57 -9.07 15.42 -0.06
CA GLY A 57 -9.38 16.83 -0.34
C GLY A 57 -9.05 17.34 -1.75
N SER A 58 -8.11 16.72 -2.46
CA SER A 58 -7.71 17.16 -3.80
C SER A 58 -8.06 16.12 -4.83
N GLU A 59 -8.57 16.60 -5.97
CA GLU A 59 -8.81 15.81 -7.15
C GLU A 59 -7.60 14.91 -7.38
N ARG A 60 -7.79 13.59 -7.26
CA ARG A 60 -6.78 12.53 -7.28
C ARG A 60 -5.85 12.57 -8.52
N GLY A 61 -6.11 13.48 -9.46
CA GLY A 61 -5.29 13.78 -10.65
C GLY A 61 -4.51 15.11 -10.64
N GLU A 62 -4.61 15.96 -9.60
CA GLU A 62 -3.90 17.24 -9.51
C GLU A 62 -2.65 17.21 -8.60
N MET A 63 -2.43 16.11 -7.86
CA MET A 63 -1.17 15.86 -7.13
C MET A 63 -0.11 15.16 -7.99
N ALA A 64 -0.35 14.96 -9.28
CA ALA A 64 0.72 14.75 -10.24
C ALA A 64 1.45 16.09 -10.38
N GLY A 65 2.32 16.41 -9.42
CA GLY A 65 3.24 17.52 -9.56
C GLY A 65 3.97 17.37 -10.89
N ASP A 66 4.01 18.45 -11.66
CA ASP A 66 4.80 18.61 -12.89
C ASP A 66 6.31 18.49 -12.58
N GLU A 67 6.78 17.38 -12.05
CA GLU A 67 8.17 17.03 -11.84
C GLU A 67 8.24 15.50 -11.74
N ASP A 68 9.25 14.90 -12.37
CA ASP A 68 9.54 13.46 -12.54
C ASP A 68 9.70 12.68 -11.20
N GLU A 69 9.26 13.25 -10.08
CA GLU A 69 9.20 12.65 -8.74
C GLU A 69 7.75 12.20 -8.52
N GLY A 70 7.49 10.89 -8.46
CA GLY A 70 6.14 10.31 -8.42
C GLY A 70 5.16 10.91 -7.39
N TRP A 71 3.92 10.44 -7.44
CA TRP A 71 2.73 10.94 -6.69
C TRP A 71 3.01 11.33 -5.21
N PHE A 72 3.97 10.68 -4.55
CA PHE A 72 4.39 10.98 -3.19
C PHE A 72 5.78 11.63 -3.17
N GLY A 73 5.81 12.97 -3.19
CA GLY A 73 7.05 13.72 -3.02
C GLY A 73 7.73 13.45 -1.66
N ARG A 74 9.02 13.77 -1.54
CA ARG A 74 9.79 13.58 -0.29
C ARG A 74 9.13 14.18 0.95
N GLU A 75 8.42 15.30 0.82
CA GLU A 75 7.67 15.93 1.92
C GLU A 75 6.54 15.04 2.47
N TRP A 76 5.93 14.18 1.65
CA TRP A 76 4.91 13.22 2.10
C TRP A 76 5.48 12.18 3.07
N PHE A 77 6.69 11.70 2.77
CA PHE A 77 7.41 10.74 3.62
C PHE A 77 8.07 11.41 4.82
N ASP A 78 8.47 12.68 4.71
CA ASP A 78 9.07 13.48 5.79
C ASP A 78 8.02 13.98 6.81
N SER A 79 6.77 14.22 6.36
CA SER A 79 5.63 14.70 7.16
C SER A 79 5.09 13.67 8.18
N GLY A 80 5.84 12.62 8.52
CA GLY A 80 5.40 11.69 9.55
C GLY A 80 6.32 10.52 9.80
N SER A 81 7.63 10.78 9.92
CA SER A 81 8.58 9.83 10.55
C SER A 81 8.36 9.69 12.07
N GLY A 82 7.18 10.05 12.57
CA GLY A 82 6.86 9.95 13.98
C GLY A 82 6.48 8.53 14.34
N GLU A 83 7.32 7.87 15.13
CA GLU A 83 6.92 6.75 16.00
C GLU A 83 5.63 7.14 16.74
N GLY A 84 4.47 6.65 16.31
CA GLY A 84 3.24 7.16 16.89
C GLY A 84 1.97 6.57 16.29
N SER A 85 1.63 5.39 16.76
CA SER A 85 0.39 4.62 16.49
C SER A 85 0.52 3.66 15.30
N GLU A 86 0.66 2.40 15.67
CA GLU A 86 0.36 1.25 14.81
C GLU A 86 -1.17 1.12 14.78
N GLU A 87 -1.75 0.99 13.58
CA GLU A 87 -3.17 0.68 13.40
C GLU A 87 -3.29 -0.70 12.77
N THR A 88 -4.25 -1.48 13.27
CA THR A 88 -4.50 -2.83 12.78
C THR A 88 -5.44 -2.75 11.58
N VAL A 89 -4.92 -3.07 10.39
CA VAL A 89 -5.68 -3.07 9.14
C VAL A 89 -6.04 -4.51 8.78
N GLU A 90 -7.29 -4.74 8.36
CA GLU A 90 -7.72 -6.03 7.84
C GLU A 90 -7.58 -6.07 6.31
N PHE A 91 -6.90 -7.10 5.80
CA PHE A 91 -6.85 -7.38 4.37
C PHE A 91 -7.54 -8.70 4.08
N SER A 92 -8.30 -8.76 2.98
CA SER A 92 -8.65 -10.03 2.36
C SER A 92 -7.42 -10.62 1.68
N ARG A 93 -7.32 -11.95 1.57
CA ARG A 93 -6.25 -12.64 0.81
C ARG A 93 -5.97 -12.02 -0.57
N ARG A 94 -7.03 -11.63 -1.29
CA ARG A 94 -6.90 -11.01 -2.62
C ARG A 94 -6.32 -9.60 -2.57
N GLU A 95 -6.68 -8.81 -1.56
CA GLU A 95 -6.12 -7.47 -1.34
C GLU A 95 -4.67 -7.57 -0.91
N ALA A 96 -4.37 -8.49 0.02
CA ALA A 96 -3.01 -8.81 0.44
C ALA A 96 -2.11 -9.24 -0.73
N ALA A 97 -2.63 -10.03 -1.69
CA ALA A 97 -1.88 -10.39 -2.89
C ALA A 97 -1.63 -9.19 -3.82
N ASP A 98 -2.64 -8.35 -4.05
CA ASP A 98 -2.49 -7.12 -4.85
C ASP A 98 -1.50 -6.14 -4.16
N VAL A 99 -1.51 -6.02 -2.82
CA VAL A 99 -0.57 -5.21 -2.04
C VAL A 99 0.85 -5.78 -2.07
N ALA A 100 1.02 -7.08 -1.83
CA ALA A 100 2.33 -7.72 -1.84
C ALA A 100 3.00 -7.63 -3.22
N ALA A 101 2.23 -7.76 -4.30
CA ALA A 101 2.72 -7.57 -5.66
C ALA A 101 3.17 -6.11 -5.90
N ALA A 102 2.39 -5.14 -5.45
CA ALA A 102 2.74 -3.73 -5.59
C ALA A 102 4.01 -3.37 -4.77
N LEU A 103 4.13 -3.88 -3.54
CA LEU A 103 5.32 -3.68 -2.72
C LEU A 103 6.57 -4.32 -3.36
N ALA A 104 6.43 -5.53 -3.91
CA ALA A 104 7.51 -6.21 -4.61
C ALA A 104 8.03 -5.42 -5.82
N ASP A 105 7.15 -4.75 -6.58
CA ASP A 105 7.56 -3.90 -7.69
C ASP A 105 8.22 -2.60 -7.17
N TYR A 106 7.64 -2.01 -6.12
CA TYR A 106 8.15 -0.80 -5.48
C TYR A 106 9.58 -0.95 -4.91
N GLU A 107 9.91 -2.12 -4.37
CA GLU A 107 11.25 -2.47 -3.86
C GLU A 107 12.34 -2.51 -4.95
N VAL A 108 11.96 -2.81 -6.20
CA VAL A 108 12.90 -2.99 -7.30
C VAL A 108 13.40 -1.65 -7.84
N ASP A 109 12.60 -0.60 -7.68
CA ASP A 109 12.94 0.71 -8.22
C ASP A 109 13.87 1.48 -7.26
N PRO A 110 15.12 1.78 -7.68
CA PRO A 110 16.14 2.38 -6.83
C PRO A 110 15.87 3.86 -6.47
N GLU A 111 14.87 4.48 -7.09
CA GLU A 111 14.48 5.87 -6.81
C GLU A 111 13.62 5.97 -5.53
N HIS A 112 13.03 4.84 -5.10
CA HIS A 112 12.28 4.75 -3.86
C HIS A 112 13.20 4.57 -2.64
N GLY A 113 13.46 5.66 -1.91
CA GLY A 113 14.24 5.65 -0.66
C GLY A 113 13.66 4.80 0.49
N ASN A 114 12.51 4.14 0.28
CA ASN A 114 11.77 3.36 1.28
C ASN A 114 11.66 1.86 0.96
N ALA A 115 12.48 1.33 0.03
CA ALA A 115 12.44 -0.08 -0.35
C ALA A 115 12.54 -1.06 0.84
N GLY A 116 13.33 -0.72 1.88
CA GLY A 116 13.42 -1.54 3.09
C GLY A 116 12.08 -1.63 3.86
N VAL A 117 11.33 -0.53 3.94
CA VAL A 117 10.01 -0.52 4.58
C VAL A 117 9.00 -1.33 3.76
N ALA A 118 9.10 -1.26 2.42
CA ALA A 118 8.25 -2.04 1.55
C ALA A 118 8.48 -3.56 1.69
N ASP A 119 9.74 -3.99 1.77
CA ASP A 119 10.12 -5.38 2.03
C ASP A 119 9.59 -5.87 3.40
N GLU A 120 9.82 -5.09 4.47
CA GLU A 120 9.34 -5.45 5.83
C GLU A 120 7.82 -5.61 5.90
N VAL A 121 7.06 -4.72 5.25
CA VAL A 121 5.60 -4.80 5.20
C VAL A 121 5.15 -6.00 4.36
N ARG A 122 5.80 -6.24 3.22
CA ARG A 122 5.51 -7.39 2.35
C ARG A 122 5.73 -8.70 3.11
N GLU A 123 6.86 -8.86 3.79
CA GLU A 123 7.14 -10.06 4.59
C GLU A 123 6.07 -10.28 5.67
N ARG A 124 5.59 -9.21 6.33
CA ARG A 124 4.52 -9.30 7.32
C ARG A 124 3.18 -9.73 6.72
N ILE A 125 2.85 -9.23 5.53
CA ILE A 125 1.67 -9.67 4.78
C ILE A 125 1.77 -11.15 4.44
N LEU A 126 2.93 -11.58 3.93
CA LEU A 126 3.14 -12.97 3.57
C LEU A 126 3.04 -13.88 4.81
N ASP A 127 3.66 -13.51 5.93
CA ASP A 127 3.59 -14.27 7.19
C ASP A 127 2.15 -14.40 7.71
N ALA A 128 1.37 -13.31 7.65
CA ALA A 128 -0.02 -13.29 8.10
C ALA A 128 -0.93 -14.29 7.34
N PHE A 129 -0.58 -14.62 6.10
CA PHE A 129 -1.29 -15.61 5.27
C PHE A 129 -0.53 -16.93 5.10
N GLY A 130 0.53 -17.19 5.87
CA GLY A 130 1.25 -18.47 5.84
C GLY A 130 2.27 -18.63 4.70
N GLY A 131 2.68 -17.54 4.05
CA GLY A 131 3.78 -17.46 3.08
C GLY A 131 3.35 -17.22 1.62
N GLU A 132 4.32 -16.96 0.73
CA GLU A 132 4.12 -16.68 -0.71
C GLU A 132 3.37 -17.80 -1.45
N ASP A 133 3.54 -19.06 -1.03
CA ASP A 133 2.93 -20.23 -1.65
C ASP A 133 1.40 -20.28 -1.45
N ASP A 134 0.89 -19.64 -0.39
CA ASP A 134 -0.54 -19.59 -0.09
C ASP A 134 -1.21 -18.39 -0.79
N LEU A 135 -0.54 -17.24 -0.90
CA LEU A 135 -1.08 -16.04 -1.55
C LEU A 135 -1.17 -16.11 -3.10
N LEU A 136 -0.43 -17.02 -3.75
CA LEU A 136 -0.35 -17.15 -5.21
C LEU A 136 -1.16 -18.32 -5.81
N LEU A 137 -1.98 -19.02 -5.00
CA LEU A 137 -2.72 -20.23 -5.42
C LEU A 137 -4.09 -19.96 -6.07
#